data_AF-A0A0M9YW97-F1
#
_entry.id   AF-A0A0M9YW97-F1
#
_cell.length_a   1.000
_cell.length_b   1.000
_cell.length_c   1.000
_cell.angle_alpha   90.00
_cell.angle_beta   90.00
_cell.angle_gamma   90.00
#
_symmetry.space_group_name_H-M   'P 1'
#
loop_
_entity.id
_entity.type
_entity.pdbx_description
1 polymer ?
#
loop_
_entity_poly.entity_id
_entity_poly.type
_entity_poly.pdbx_seq_one_letter_code
_entity_poly.pdbx_strand_id
1 'polypeptide(L)'
;MREAATTEPGRLRIIGAVLAALVVLFGAVTVWEISDRATAADDVVGHSQPLSADAANIYRSLADADTASSSGFLAGAQEPREVRQRYEKDIANASRLLVSAAANTGAGGESRKEIALLGEELPRYTGLIEQARATNRQGLPLGGAYLRYANERMSTVLLPAAQRLYEAETGRLYTDYDDARSWPFASIGAGLLGIGALAWAQRRNYRRTNRVFNHGLVAATAASVVVLLWLVVGTTVARSGLSEARSDGQESLKVLNDARIASLQARANENLTLVARGAVLAEDKKSDKYDVDYTKNMKELDTRLSAALRLADDDSGEEPVSKAVAGVTQWKQRHASARESDMRGDYDLALVQVVGDKDHKDSSGASFDTVDASLEQAVVHEQREFTQAARGGLGALGGLTTGAAALAVVGAAAALLGIGRRLSEYR
;
A
#
# COMPACT_ATOMS: atom_id res chain seq x y z
N MET A 1 22.12 56.20 -16.04
CA MET A 1 22.11 54.91 -15.28
C MET A 1 23.43 54.12 -15.37
N ARG A 2 24.25 54.22 -16.42
CA ARG A 2 25.53 53.47 -16.52
C ARG A 2 26.68 54.01 -15.64
N GLU A 3 26.77 55.31 -15.38
CA GLU A 3 27.85 55.89 -14.54
C GLU A 3 27.69 55.64 -13.04
N ALA A 4 26.47 55.48 -12.55
CA ALA A 4 26.23 55.13 -11.14
C ALA A 4 26.61 53.67 -10.82
N ALA A 5 26.83 52.81 -11.83
CA ALA A 5 27.20 51.40 -11.66
C ALA A 5 28.73 51.17 -11.60
N THR A 6 29.54 52.16 -11.98
CA THR A 6 31.01 52.04 -12.02
C THR A 6 31.70 52.56 -10.76
N THR A 7 31.01 53.33 -9.92
CA THR A 7 31.51 53.78 -8.61
C THR A 7 31.39 52.66 -7.56
N GLU A 8 32.30 52.60 -6.57
CA GLU A 8 32.27 51.58 -5.50
C GLU A 8 30.89 51.46 -4.78
N PRO A 9 30.18 52.55 -4.47
CA PRO A 9 28.84 52.48 -3.87
C PRO A 9 27.80 51.79 -4.77
N GLY A 10 27.87 52.03 -6.09
CA GLY A 10 27.00 51.38 -7.07
C GLY A 10 27.25 49.88 -7.20
N ARG A 11 28.54 49.50 -7.24
CA ARG A 11 28.95 48.09 -7.27
C ARG A 11 28.50 47.31 -6.03
N LEU A 12 28.57 47.92 -4.84
CA LEU A 12 28.10 47.30 -3.59
C LEU A 12 26.58 47.08 -3.58
N ARG A 13 25.80 48.03 -4.13
CA ARG A 13 24.34 47.87 -4.28
C ARG A 13 23.98 46.73 -5.23
N ILE A 14 24.66 46.62 -6.36
CA ILE A 14 24.42 45.54 -7.34
C ILE A 14 24.77 44.18 -6.72
N ILE A 15 25.93 44.06 -6.05
CA ILE A 15 26.33 42.82 -5.38
C ILE A 15 25.28 42.44 -4.31
N GLY A 16 24.80 43.41 -3.53
CA GLY A 16 23.76 43.15 -2.54
C GLY A 16 22.44 42.70 -3.12
N ALA A 17 21.99 43.34 -4.20
CA ALA A 17 20.78 42.93 -4.90
C ALA A 17 20.92 41.51 -5.48
N VAL A 18 22.06 41.17 -6.07
CA VAL A 18 22.32 39.83 -6.61
C VAL A 18 22.36 38.77 -5.50
N LEU A 19 23.02 39.05 -4.37
CA LEU A 19 23.06 38.12 -3.24
C LEU A 19 21.67 37.90 -2.63
N ALA A 20 20.89 38.98 -2.45
CA ALA A 20 19.52 38.88 -1.98
C ALA A 20 18.66 38.06 -2.96
N ALA A 21 18.79 38.31 -4.26
CA ALA A 21 18.08 37.54 -5.29
C ALA A 21 18.45 36.05 -5.27
N LEU A 22 19.73 35.71 -5.09
CA LEU A 22 20.18 34.31 -4.99
C LEU A 22 19.63 33.60 -3.74
N VAL A 23 19.56 34.30 -2.60
CA VAL A 23 18.97 33.75 -1.35
C VAL A 23 17.46 33.53 -1.52
N VAL A 24 16.76 34.48 -2.15
CA VAL A 24 15.33 34.34 -2.44
C VAL A 24 15.08 33.21 -3.44
N LEU A 25 15.90 33.10 -4.50
CA LEU A 25 15.80 32.02 -5.47
C LEU A 25 16.01 30.65 -4.81
N PHE A 26 17.05 30.51 -3.99
CA PHE A 26 17.28 29.30 -3.22
C PHE A 26 16.07 28.94 -2.34
N GLY A 27 15.53 29.91 -1.59
CA GLY A 27 14.34 29.71 -0.78
C GLY A 27 13.11 29.29 -1.60
N ALA A 28 12.85 29.96 -2.73
CA ALA A 28 11.72 29.67 -3.60
C ALA A 28 11.80 28.27 -4.24
N VAL A 29 12.97 27.90 -4.77
CA VAL A 29 13.20 26.56 -5.34
C VAL A 29 13.07 25.48 -4.27
N THR A 30 13.59 25.75 -3.06
CA THR A 30 13.46 24.85 -1.89
C THR A 30 12.00 24.64 -1.50
N VAL A 31 11.22 25.72 -1.37
CA VAL A 31 9.79 25.62 -1.05
C VAL A 31 9.04 24.84 -2.13
N TRP A 32 9.30 25.10 -3.41
CA TRP A 32 8.66 24.38 -4.51
C TRP A 32 8.98 22.88 -4.49
N GLU A 33 10.26 22.50 -4.48
CA GLU A 33 10.70 21.09 -4.50
C GLU A 33 10.27 20.30 -3.25
N ILE A 34 10.15 20.93 -2.09
CA ILE A 34 9.67 20.26 -0.88
C ILE A 34 8.14 20.17 -0.87
N SER A 35 7.43 21.20 -1.34
CA SER A 35 5.96 21.18 -1.35
C SER A 35 5.42 20.08 -2.25
N ASP A 36 6.02 19.88 -3.42
CA ASP A 36 5.65 18.78 -4.32
C ASP A 36 5.91 17.41 -3.66
N ARG A 37 7.03 17.25 -2.94
CA ARG A 37 7.34 16.01 -2.20
C ARG A 37 6.43 15.77 -1.01
N ALA A 38 6.10 16.81 -0.26
CA ALA A 38 5.19 16.71 0.88
C ALA A 38 3.80 16.29 0.40
N THR A 39 3.35 16.82 -0.75
CA THR A 39 2.08 16.42 -1.37
C THR A 39 2.13 14.97 -1.84
N ALA A 40 3.18 14.55 -2.55
CA ALA A 40 3.32 13.16 -3.00
C ALA A 40 3.38 12.16 -1.82
N ALA A 41 4.08 12.51 -0.74
CA ALA A 41 4.11 11.70 0.48
C ALA A 41 2.75 11.69 1.22
N ASP A 42 1.99 12.78 1.18
CA ASP A 42 0.63 12.85 1.72
C ASP A 42 -0.32 11.96 0.90
N ASP A 43 -0.21 11.99 -0.43
CA ASP A 43 -0.98 11.14 -1.33
C ASP A 43 -0.71 9.64 -1.07
N VAL A 44 0.55 9.25 -0.82
CA VAL A 44 0.91 7.87 -0.46
C VAL A 44 0.15 7.39 0.79
N VAL A 45 0.09 8.21 1.84
CA VAL A 45 -0.51 7.85 3.14
C VAL A 45 -2.03 8.04 3.15
N GLY A 46 -2.51 9.12 2.55
CA GLY A 46 -3.89 9.57 2.61
C GLY A 46 -4.78 9.01 1.51
N HIS A 47 -4.20 8.52 0.41
CA HIS A 47 -4.95 8.13 -0.78
C HIS A 47 -4.51 6.78 -1.37
N SER A 48 -3.27 6.67 -1.84
CA SER A 48 -2.82 5.54 -2.64
C SER A 48 -2.68 4.24 -1.84
N GLN A 49 -2.17 4.31 -0.60
CA GLN A 49 -2.14 3.12 0.25
C GLN A 49 -3.54 2.66 0.67
N PRO A 50 -4.44 3.53 1.21
CA PRO A 50 -5.81 3.13 1.52
C PRO A 50 -6.55 2.52 0.33
N LEU A 51 -6.34 3.04 -0.88
CA LEU A 51 -6.93 2.46 -2.10
C LEU A 51 -6.41 1.05 -2.41
N SER A 52 -5.10 0.81 -2.30
CA SER A 52 -4.51 -0.52 -2.46
C SER A 52 -5.05 -1.50 -1.41
N ALA A 53 -5.15 -1.07 -0.15
CA ALA A 53 -5.71 -1.88 0.93
C ALA A 53 -7.22 -2.16 0.75
N ASP A 54 -8.00 -1.17 0.32
CA ASP A 54 -9.42 -1.35 -0.02
C ASP A 54 -9.58 -2.34 -1.18
N ALA A 55 -8.73 -2.27 -2.21
CA ALA A 55 -8.75 -3.21 -3.33
C ALA A 55 -8.44 -4.66 -2.89
N ALA A 56 -7.43 -4.86 -2.04
CA ALA A 56 -7.14 -6.16 -1.44
C ALA A 56 -8.34 -6.68 -0.60
N ASN A 57 -8.99 -5.79 0.16
CA ASN A 57 -10.17 -6.13 0.96
C ASN A 57 -11.40 -6.45 0.11
N ILE A 58 -11.56 -5.86 -1.08
CA ILE A 58 -12.61 -6.23 -2.04
C ILE A 58 -12.42 -7.69 -2.46
N TYR A 59 -11.22 -8.04 -2.95
CA TYR A 59 -10.90 -9.41 -3.34
C TYR A 59 -11.23 -10.39 -2.20
N ARG A 60 -10.71 -10.09 -1.01
CA ARG A 60 -10.91 -10.92 0.17
C ARG A 60 -12.37 -11.13 0.50
N SER A 61 -13.15 -10.05 0.55
CA SER A 61 -14.57 -10.12 0.89
C SER A 61 -15.34 -10.95 -0.14
N LEU A 62 -14.99 -10.83 -1.42
CA LEU A 62 -15.61 -11.64 -2.47
C LEU A 62 -15.27 -13.13 -2.33
N ALA A 63 -14.00 -13.46 -2.08
CA ALA A 63 -13.57 -14.85 -1.95
C ALA A 63 -14.05 -15.51 -0.65
N ASP A 64 -14.11 -14.78 0.46
CA ASP A 64 -14.65 -15.29 1.74
C ASP A 64 -16.17 -15.50 1.64
N ALA A 65 -16.90 -14.58 0.99
CA ALA A 65 -18.31 -14.79 0.68
C ALA A 65 -18.52 -16.06 -0.15
N ASP A 66 -17.69 -16.30 -1.15
CA ASP A 66 -17.82 -17.48 -2.01
C ASP A 66 -17.55 -18.79 -1.26
N THR A 67 -16.52 -18.78 -0.41
CA THR A 67 -16.20 -19.87 0.51
C THR A 67 -17.37 -20.14 1.45
N ALA A 68 -17.91 -19.10 2.10
CA ALA A 68 -19.04 -19.22 3.02
C ALA A 68 -20.29 -19.76 2.30
N SER A 69 -20.56 -19.31 1.07
CA SER A 69 -21.70 -19.80 0.29
C SER A 69 -21.58 -21.29 -0.05
N SER A 70 -20.38 -21.75 -0.38
CA SER A 70 -20.10 -23.15 -0.71
C SER A 70 -20.18 -24.04 0.53
N SER A 71 -19.56 -23.62 1.64
CA SER A 71 -19.65 -24.35 2.92
C SER A 71 -21.08 -24.39 3.45
N GLY A 72 -21.83 -23.29 3.34
CA GLY A 72 -23.25 -23.24 3.72
C GLY A 72 -24.14 -24.15 2.88
N PHE A 73 -23.85 -24.28 1.59
CA PHE A 73 -24.54 -25.23 0.71
C PHE A 73 -24.22 -26.69 1.08
N LEU A 74 -22.94 -26.99 1.35
CA LEU A 74 -22.48 -28.32 1.75
C LEU A 74 -23.04 -28.77 3.10
N ALA A 75 -23.33 -27.84 4.03
CA ALA A 75 -23.99 -28.14 5.30
C ALA A 75 -25.46 -28.60 5.16
N GLY A 76 -26.03 -28.53 3.95
CA GLY A 76 -27.36 -29.07 3.62
C GLY A 76 -28.49 -28.03 3.58
N ALA A 77 -29.73 -28.50 3.68
CA ALA A 77 -30.92 -27.67 3.49
C ALA A 77 -31.07 -26.55 4.54
N GLN A 78 -30.51 -26.73 5.74
CA GLN A 78 -30.51 -25.74 6.79
C GLN A 78 -29.10 -25.19 6.99
N GLU A 79 -28.78 -24.15 6.23
CA GLU A 79 -27.52 -23.40 6.35
C GLU A 79 -27.35 -22.86 7.79
N PRO A 80 -26.20 -23.09 8.45
CA PRO A 80 -25.89 -22.51 9.75
C PRO A 80 -26.00 -20.98 9.72
N ARG A 81 -26.57 -20.38 10.77
CA ARG A 81 -26.83 -18.93 10.81
C ARG A 81 -25.55 -18.11 10.73
N GLU A 82 -24.50 -18.61 11.35
CA GLU A 82 -23.18 -17.97 11.41
C GLU A 82 -22.54 -17.88 10.02
N VAL A 83 -22.63 -18.96 9.23
CA VAL A 83 -22.14 -19.00 7.84
C VAL A 83 -22.90 -18.02 6.96
N ARG A 84 -24.23 -17.96 7.12
CA ARG A 84 -25.09 -17.02 6.40
C ARG A 84 -24.74 -15.56 6.74
N GLN A 85 -24.54 -15.24 8.02
CA GLN A 85 -24.17 -13.90 8.45
C GLN A 85 -22.79 -13.48 7.92
N ARG A 86 -21.82 -14.41 7.89
CA ARG A 86 -20.50 -14.17 7.29
C ARG A 86 -20.63 -13.78 5.82
N TYR A 87 -21.33 -14.59 5.04
CA TYR A 87 -21.63 -14.28 3.63
C TYR A 87 -22.23 -12.88 3.44
N GLU A 88 -23.28 -12.55 4.18
CA GLU A 88 -23.97 -11.25 4.04
C GLU A 88 -23.07 -10.08 4.43
N LYS A 89 -22.27 -10.24 5.48
CA LYS A 89 -21.30 -9.23 5.91
C LYS A 89 -20.26 -8.98 4.84
N ASP A 90 -19.73 -10.03 4.22
CA ASP A 90 -18.68 -9.91 3.22
C ASP A 90 -19.19 -9.31 1.91
N ILE A 91 -20.38 -9.69 1.44
CA ILE A 91 -21.03 -9.04 0.28
C ILE A 91 -21.30 -7.56 0.55
N ALA A 92 -21.79 -7.23 1.75
CA ALA A 92 -22.02 -5.83 2.14
C ALA A 92 -20.71 -5.04 2.24
N ASN A 93 -19.63 -5.68 2.72
CA ASN A 93 -18.31 -5.07 2.81
C ASN A 93 -17.71 -4.81 1.41
N ALA A 94 -17.72 -5.83 0.53
CA ALA A 94 -17.29 -5.70 -0.85
C ALA A 94 -18.04 -4.57 -1.58
N SER A 95 -19.37 -4.51 -1.43
CA SER A 95 -20.20 -3.46 -2.03
C SER A 95 -19.82 -2.06 -1.53
N ARG A 96 -19.59 -1.91 -0.22
CA ARG A 96 -19.17 -0.63 0.37
C ARG A 96 -17.80 -0.19 -0.12
N LEU A 97 -16.85 -1.12 -0.17
CA LEU A 97 -15.50 -0.84 -0.64
C LEU A 97 -15.49 -0.52 -2.14
N LEU A 98 -16.33 -1.16 -2.95
CA LEU A 98 -16.50 -0.81 -4.36
C LEU A 98 -17.02 0.63 -4.55
N VAL A 99 -17.96 1.06 -3.71
CA VAL A 99 -18.44 2.46 -3.72
C VAL A 99 -17.33 3.43 -3.27
N SER A 100 -16.59 3.08 -2.22
CA SER A 100 -15.42 3.86 -1.76
C SER A 100 -14.37 4.00 -2.86
N ALA A 101 -13.99 2.90 -3.50
CA ALA A 101 -13.05 2.86 -4.61
C ALA A 101 -13.57 3.72 -5.78
N ALA A 102 -14.84 3.55 -6.19
CA ALA A 102 -15.43 4.35 -7.26
C ALA A 102 -15.40 5.86 -7.00
N ALA A 103 -15.57 6.28 -5.74
CA ALA A 103 -15.53 7.69 -5.35
C ALA A 103 -14.11 8.28 -5.35
N ASN A 104 -13.09 7.45 -5.11
CA ASN A 104 -11.70 7.86 -4.96
C ASN A 104 -10.83 7.56 -6.20
N THR A 105 -11.31 6.75 -7.14
CA THR A 105 -10.59 6.48 -8.40
C THR A 105 -10.76 7.65 -9.40
N GLY A 106 -9.63 8.19 -9.85
CA GLY A 106 -9.55 9.30 -10.80
C GLY A 106 -10.23 9.05 -12.15
N ALA A 107 -10.38 10.12 -12.95
CA ALA A 107 -11.12 10.13 -14.21
C ALA A 107 -10.46 9.31 -15.34
N GLY A 108 -10.57 7.98 -15.31
CA GLY A 108 -10.09 7.08 -16.36
C GLY A 108 -9.34 5.86 -15.81
N GLY A 109 -8.72 5.07 -16.68
CA GLY A 109 -7.78 4.01 -16.27
C GLY A 109 -8.39 2.60 -16.10
N GLU A 110 -7.51 1.66 -15.75
CA GLU A 110 -7.81 0.23 -15.59
C GLU A 110 -8.68 -0.02 -14.35
N SER A 111 -8.35 0.58 -13.20
CA SER A 111 -9.12 0.46 -11.95
C SER A 111 -10.61 0.74 -12.13
N ARG A 112 -10.98 1.79 -12.89
CA ARG A 112 -12.39 2.12 -13.14
C ARG A 112 -13.12 1.05 -13.94
N LYS A 113 -12.44 0.42 -14.91
CA LYS A 113 -13.04 -0.67 -15.71
C LYS A 113 -13.31 -1.87 -14.82
N GLU A 114 -12.37 -2.21 -13.95
CA GLU A 114 -12.53 -3.34 -13.03
C GLU A 114 -13.60 -3.06 -11.97
N ILE A 115 -13.65 -1.84 -11.40
CA ILE A 115 -14.73 -1.43 -10.47
C ILE A 115 -16.10 -1.53 -11.15
N ALA A 116 -16.23 -1.07 -12.40
CA ALA A 116 -17.48 -1.17 -13.15
C ALA A 116 -17.89 -2.63 -13.41
N LEU A 117 -16.93 -3.48 -13.80
CA LEU A 117 -17.16 -4.91 -14.01
C LEU A 117 -17.60 -5.61 -12.71
N LEU A 118 -16.91 -5.33 -11.60
CA LEU A 118 -17.27 -5.84 -10.28
C LEU A 118 -18.69 -5.39 -9.86
N GLY A 119 -19.02 -4.12 -10.08
CA GLY A 119 -20.34 -3.56 -9.80
C GLY A 119 -21.47 -4.18 -10.64
N GLU A 120 -21.19 -4.58 -11.89
CA GLU A 120 -22.15 -5.27 -12.76
C GLU A 120 -22.36 -6.74 -12.36
N GLU A 121 -21.27 -7.43 -12.01
CA GLU A 121 -21.27 -8.88 -11.79
C GLU A 121 -21.66 -9.30 -10.38
N LEU A 122 -21.39 -8.47 -9.36
CA LEU A 122 -21.71 -8.80 -7.98
C LEU A 122 -23.22 -9.03 -7.73
N PRO A 123 -24.15 -8.22 -8.28
CA PRO A 123 -25.58 -8.50 -8.19
C PRO A 123 -26.00 -9.80 -8.91
N ARG A 124 -25.36 -10.14 -10.04
CA ARG A 124 -25.63 -11.39 -10.77
C ARG A 124 -25.22 -12.61 -9.94
N TYR A 125 -24.02 -12.55 -9.37
CA TYR A 125 -23.49 -13.57 -8.48
C TYR A 125 -24.42 -13.80 -7.27
N THR A 126 -24.76 -12.74 -6.55
CA THR A 126 -25.64 -12.84 -5.36
C THR A 126 -27.01 -13.39 -5.71
N GLY A 127 -27.58 -13.01 -6.86
CA GLY A 127 -28.83 -13.58 -7.37
C GLY A 127 -28.76 -15.09 -7.61
N LEU A 128 -27.65 -15.60 -8.17
CA LEU A 128 -27.44 -17.04 -8.38
C LEU A 128 -27.29 -17.81 -7.07
N ILE A 129 -26.57 -17.25 -6.08
CA ILE A 129 -26.43 -17.87 -4.76
C ILE A 129 -27.78 -18.00 -4.05
N GLU A 130 -28.63 -16.97 -4.11
CA GLU A 130 -29.96 -17.04 -3.51
C GLU A 130 -30.87 -18.06 -4.21
N GLN A 131 -30.78 -18.19 -5.55
CA GLN A 131 -31.46 -19.26 -6.29
C GLN A 131 -30.95 -20.65 -5.88
N ALA A 132 -29.63 -20.82 -5.74
CA ALA A 132 -29.02 -22.05 -5.26
C ALA A 132 -29.54 -22.44 -3.87
N ARG A 133 -29.56 -21.48 -2.92
CA ARG A 133 -30.06 -21.68 -1.55
C ARG A 133 -31.55 -22.00 -1.50
N ALA A 134 -32.38 -21.27 -2.26
CA ALA A 134 -33.81 -21.53 -2.32
C ALA A 134 -34.13 -22.93 -2.86
N THR A 135 -33.36 -23.38 -3.85
CA THR A 135 -33.50 -24.68 -4.49
C THR A 135 -32.95 -25.81 -3.59
N ASN A 136 -31.84 -25.56 -2.88
CA ASN A 136 -31.27 -26.50 -1.90
C ASN A 136 -32.24 -26.77 -0.74
N ARG A 137 -32.93 -25.73 -0.25
CA ARG A 137 -33.99 -25.85 0.77
C ARG A 137 -35.16 -26.74 0.34
N GLN A 138 -35.39 -26.88 -0.97
CA GLN A 138 -36.42 -27.75 -1.54
C GLN A 138 -35.90 -29.16 -1.87
N GLY A 139 -34.61 -29.43 -1.64
CA GLY A 139 -33.98 -30.71 -1.98
C GLY A 139 -33.82 -30.95 -3.48
N LEU A 140 -33.92 -29.89 -4.30
CA LEU A 140 -33.87 -30.01 -5.75
C LEU A 140 -32.40 -30.02 -6.24
N PRO A 141 -32.00 -30.99 -7.10
CA PRO A 141 -30.62 -31.09 -7.61
C PRO A 141 -30.12 -29.85 -8.36
N LEU A 142 -31.04 -29.03 -8.88
CA LEU A 142 -30.75 -27.80 -9.61
C LEU A 142 -29.99 -26.77 -8.74
N GLY A 143 -30.08 -26.85 -7.41
CA GLY A 143 -29.36 -25.95 -6.51
C GLY A 143 -27.85 -26.03 -6.67
N GLY A 144 -27.32 -27.25 -6.85
CA GLY A 144 -25.89 -27.45 -7.09
C GLY A 144 -25.41 -26.91 -8.43
N ALA A 145 -26.28 -26.88 -9.45
CA ALA A 145 -25.96 -26.28 -10.74
C ALA A 145 -25.85 -24.75 -10.65
N TYR A 146 -26.79 -24.10 -9.96
CA TYR A 146 -26.72 -22.65 -9.70
C TYR A 146 -25.49 -22.27 -8.88
N LEU A 147 -25.16 -23.03 -7.85
CA LEU A 147 -23.95 -22.79 -7.05
C LEU A 147 -22.69 -22.90 -7.90
N ARG A 148 -22.53 -23.98 -8.68
CA ARG A 148 -21.36 -24.14 -9.55
C ARG A 148 -21.23 -23.01 -10.55
N TYR A 149 -22.34 -22.56 -11.15
CA TYR A 149 -22.34 -21.43 -12.08
C TYR A 149 -21.98 -20.11 -11.38
N ALA A 150 -22.49 -19.86 -10.16
CA ALA A 150 -22.13 -18.70 -9.36
C ALA A 150 -20.63 -18.68 -9.02
N ASN A 151 -20.11 -19.81 -8.54
CA ASN A 151 -18.69 -19.97 -8.22
C ASN A 151 -17.80 -19.88 -9.48
N GLU A 152 -18.28 -20.34 -10.65
CA GLU A 152 -17.60 -20.12 -11.93
C GLU A 152 -17.50 -18.61 -12.24
N ARG A 153 -18.59 -17.83 -12.08
CA ARG A 153 -18.55 -16.36 -12.22
C ARG A 153 -17.59 -15.72 -11.21
N MET A 154 -17.59 -16.19 -9.97
CA MET A 154 -16.69 -15.69 -8.95
C MET A 154 -15.22 -15.91 -9.33
N SER A 155 -14.85 -17.14 -9.66
CA SER A 155 -13.47 -17.55 -9.95
C SER A 155 -12.94 -17.04 -11.30
N THR A 156 -13.80 -16.90 -12.31
CA THR A 156 -13.36 -16.51 -13.68
C THR A 156 -13.53 -15.03 -13.98
N VAL A 157 -14.39 -14.31 -13.26
CA VAL A 157 -14.68 -12.89 -13.53
C VAL A 157 -14.44 -12.00 -12.33
N LEU A 158 -15.13 -12.22 -11.20
CA LEU A 158 -15.06 -11.32 -10.05
C LEU A 158 -13.67 -11.30 -9.39
N LEU A 159 -13.12 -12.46 -9.02
CA LEU A 159 -11.81 -12.53 -8.37
C LEU A 159 -10.68 -12.04 -9.30
N PRO A 160 -10.61 -12.42 -10.60
CA PRO A 160 -9.63 -11.84 -11.50
C PRO A 160 -9.77 -10.33 -11.70
N ALA A 161 -10.99 -9.78 -11.73
CA ALA A 161 -11.21 -8.34 -11.81
C ALA A 161 -10.75 -7.62 -10.53
N ALA A 162 -11.06 -8.17 -9.36
CA ALA A 162 -10.59 -7.65 -8.08
C ALA A 162 -9.06 -7.72 -7.96
N GLN A 163 -8.44 -8.78 -8.48
CA GLN A 163 -6.98 -8.91 -8.53
C GLN A 163 -6.34 -7.86 -9.45
N ARG A 164 -6.88 -7.64 -10.66
CA ARG A 164 -6.39 -6.57 -11.56
C ARG A 164 -6.57 -5.18 -10.94
N LEU A 165 -7.68 -4.94 -10.24
CA LEU A 165 -7.87 -3.71 -9.48
C LEU A 165 -6.79 -3.53 -8.40
N TYR A 166 -6.52 -4.59 -7.64
CA TYR A 166 -5.46 -4.60 -6.63
C TYR A 166 -4.07 -4.35 -7.23
N GLU A 167 -3.74 -5.01 -8.34
CA GLU A 167 -2.46 -4.84 -9.04
C GLU A 167 -2.31 -3.40 -9.59
N ALA A 168 -3.38 -2.82 -10.15
CA ALA A 168 -3.39 -1.45 -10.65
C ALA A 168 -3.17 -0.40 -9.54
N GLU A 169 -3.90 -0.51 -8.42
CA GLU A 169 -3.74 0.44 -7.30
C GLU A 169 -2.39 0.26 -6.60
N THR A 170 -1.89 -0.97 -6.50
CA THR A 170 -0.55 -1.23 -5.96
C THR A 170 0.55 -0.67 -6.88
N GLY A 171 0.38 -0.76 -8.20
CA GLY A 171 1.29 -0.16 -9.18
C GLY A 171 1.32 1.37 -9.10
N ARG A 172 0.16 2.01 -8.90
CA ARG A 172 0.05 3.45 -8.66
C ARG A 172 0.77 3.86 -7.39
N LEU A 173 0.57 3.12 -6.29
CA LEU A 173 1.28 3.33 -5.03
C LEU A 173 2.81 3.29 -5.21
N TYR A 174 3.35 2.36 -6.00
CA TYR A 174 4.78 2.32 -6.30
C TYR A 174 5.28 3.56 -7.06
N THR A 175 4.46 4.10 -7.98
CA THR A 175 4.81 5.28 -8.77
C THR A 175 4.83 6.54 -7.90
N ASP A 176 3.77 6.77 -7.12
CA ASP A 176 3.67 7.91 -6.21
C ASP A 176 4.81 7.91 -5.17
N TYR A 177 5.20 6.71 -4.74
CA TYR A 177 6.33 6.49 -3.86
C TYR A 177 7.68 6.83 -4.52
N ASP A 178 7.90 6.41 -5.77
CA ASP A 178 9.16 6.69 -6.49
C ASP A 178 9.33 8.20 -6.73
N ASP A 179 8.24 8.92 -7.02
CA ASP A 179 8.23 10.38 -7.17
C ASP A 179 8.56 11.08 -5.84
N ALA A 180 7.99 10.61 -4.73
CA ALA A 180 8.27 11.13 -3.38
C ALA A 180 9.73 10.96 -2.95
N ARG A 181 10.45 9.96 -3.47
CA ARG A 181 11.86 9.64 -3.10
C ARG A 181 12.92 10.42 -3.88
N SER A 182 12.53 11.18 -4.90
CA SER A 182 13.46 11.93 -5.76
C SER A 182 14.33 12.91 -4.95
N TRP A 183 15.58 13.14 -5.38
CA TRP A 183 16.49 14.10 -4.70
C TRP A 183 16.23 15.55 -5.16
N PRO A 184 16.24 16.55 -4.25
CA PRO A 184 16.05 17.97 -4.56
C PRO A 184 17.32 18.61 -5.13
N PHE A 185 17.76 18.10 -6.29
CA PHE A 185 19.03 18.55 -6.90
C PHE A 185 19.00 20.03 -7.27
N ALA A 186 17.85 20.59 -7.65
CA ALA A 186 17.76 22.01 -7.99
C ALA A 186 17.96 22.90 -6.75
N SER A 187 17.35 22.55 -5.62
CA SER A 187 17.52 23.28 -4.35
C SER A 187 18.93 23.18 -3.81
N ILE A 188 19.53 21.98 -3.84
CA ILE A 188 20.92 21.78 -3.40
C ILE A 188 21.87 22.61 -4.27
N GLY A 189 21.69 22.58 -5.59
CA GLY A 189 22.47 23.39 -6.53
C GLY A 189 22.33 24.89 -6.27
N ALA A 190 21.10 25.39 -6.11
CA ALA A 190 20.82 26.78 -5.81
C ALA A 190 21.43 27.24 -4.47
N GLY A 191 21.37 26.38 -3.44
CA GLY A 191 21.94 26.64 -2.12
C GLY A 191 23.46 26.73 -2.15
N LEU A 192 24.11 25.77 -2.82
CA LEU A 192 25.57 25.78 -3.00
C LEU A 192 26.04 27.02 -3.80
N LEU A 193 25.31 27.40 -4.84
CA LEU A 193 25.59 28.62 -5.61
C LEU A 193 25.42 29.88 -4.75
N GLY A 194 24.35 29.97 -3.95
CA GLY A 194 24.09 31.09 -3.05
C GLY A 194 25.16 31.24 -1.96
N ILE A 195 25.52 30.14 -1.29
CA ILE A 195 26.59 30.11 -0.29
C ILE A 195 27.94 30.47 -0.92
N GLY A 196 28.24 29.93 -2.11
CA GLY A 196 29.46 30.25 -2.86
C GLY A 196 29.55 31.74 -3.21
N ALA A 197 28.44 32.36 -3.63
CA ALA A 197 28.38 33.79 -3.92
C ALA A 197 28.57 34.64 -2.65
N LEU A 198 27.96 34.26 -1.52
CA LEU A 198 28.14 34.92 -0.22
C LEU A 198 29.59 34.83 0.25
N ALA A 199 30.21 33.65 0.17
CA ALA A 199 31.61 33.44 0.54
C ALA A 199 32.57 34.23 -0.35
N TRP A 200 32.30 34.29 -1.67
CA TRP A 200 33.05 35.14 -2.60
C TRP A 200 32.95 36.62 -2.23
N ALA A 201 31.75 37.11 -1.90
CA ALA A 201 31.54 38.50 -1.51
C ALA A 201 32.25 38.85 -0.20
N GLN A 202 32.23 37.96 0.78
CA GLN A 202 32.98 38.09 2.03
C GLN A 202 34.50 38.11 1.78
N ARG A 203 35.02 37.18 0.98
CA ARG A 203 36.45 37.10 0.62
C ARG A 203 36.93 38.34 -0.14
N ARG A 204 36.11 38.86 -1.05
CA ARG A 204 36.37 40.11 -1.78
C ARG A 204 36.45 41.30 -0.83
N ASN A 205 35.49 41.42 0.09
CA ASN A 205 35.48 42.48 1.10
C ASN A 205 36.72 42.41 1.99
N TYR A 206 37.07 41.22 2.48
CA TYR A 206 38.27 41.01 3.29
C TYR A 206 39.54 41.44 2.56
N ARG A 207 39.75 40.99 1.32
CA ARG A 207 40.93 41.34 0.52
C ARG A 207 41.04 42.81 0.13
N ARG A 208 39.92 43.53 -0.04
CA ARG A 208 39.94 44.94 -0.43
C ARG A 208 39.95 45.92 0.73
N THR A 209 39.39 45.55 1.89
CA THR A 209 39.21 46.47 3.02
C THR A 209 39.92 46.06 4.31
N ASN A 210 40.61 44.90 4.36
CA ASN A 210 41.33 44.37 5.54
C ASN A 210 40.51 44.30 6.84
N ARG A 211 39.17 44.44 6.78
CA ARG A 211 38.26 44.33 7.92
C ARG A 211 37.56 42.97 7.93
N VAL A 212 37.41 42.43 9.13
CA VAL A 212 37.36 40.99 9.35
C VAL A 212 36.00 40.36 8.98
N PHE A 213 34.84 40.95 9.30
CA PHE A 213 33.53 40.38 8.90
C PHE A 213 32.39 41.42 8.80
N ASN A 214 31.48 41.25 7.83
CA ASN A 214 30.20 41.97 7.78
C ASN A 214 29.13 41.09 8.44
N HIS A 215 28.63 41.50 9.61
CA HIS A 215 27.66 40.72 10.38
C HIS A 215 26.40 40.35 9.59
N GLY A 216 25.92 41.18 8.66
CA GLY A 216 24.74 40.87 7.83
C GLY A 216 25.02 39.78 6.79
N LEU A 217 26.21 39.79 6.18
CA LEU A 217 26.63 38.71 5.27
C LEU A 217 26.90 37.40 6.01
N VAL A 218 27.43 37.46 7.24
CA VAL A 218 27.64 36.27 8.07
C VAL A 218 26.29 35.68 8.49
N ALA A 219 25.34 36.51 8.91
CA ALA A 219 23.98 36.07 9.23
C ALA A 219 23.28 35.44 8.02
N ALA A 220 23.41 36.03 6.82
CA ALA A 220 22.88 35.46 5.59
C ALA A 220 23.53 34.11 5.25
N THR A 221 24.86 33.99 5.35
CA THR A 221 25.54 32.70 5.14
C THR A 221 25.11 31.65 6.15
N ALA A 222 25.03 32.01 7.43
CA ALA A 222 24.60 31.09 8.49
C ALA A 222 23.17 30.61 8.25
N ALA A 223 22.23 31.51 7.90
CA ALA A 223 20.87 31.15 7.54
C ALA A 223 20.82 30.19 6.34
N SER A 224 21.55 30.48 5.25
CA SER A 224 21.59 29.62 4.07
C SER A 224 22.20 28.24 4.37
N VAL A 225 23.25 28.18 5.20
CA VAL A 225 23.86 26.90 5.64
C VAL A 225 22.88 26.10 6.49
N VAL A 226 22.17 26.74 7.42
CA VAL A 226 21.14 26.07 8.24
C VAL A 226 20.04 25.49 7.36
N VAL A 227 19.51 26.25 6.39
CA VAL A 227 18.48 25.74 5.46
C VAL A 227 19.03 24.58 4.62
N LEU A 228 20.26 24.68 4.10
CA LEU A 228 20.85 23.61 3.30
C LEU A 228 21.09 22.35 4.12
N LEU A 229 21.59 22.48 5.36
CA LEU A 229 21.76 21.36 6.28
C LEU A 229 20.41 20.74 6.64
N TRP A 230 19.42 21.57 6.96
CA TRP A 230 18.07 21.09 7.25
C TRP A 230 17.49 20.36 6.04
N LEU A 231 17.61 20.90 4.83
CA LEU A 231 17.19 20.25 3.59
C LEU A 231 17.83 18.87 3.43
N VAL A 232 19.15 18.76 3.59
CA VAL A 232 19.88 17.49 3.46
C VAL A 232 19.43 16.49 4.53
N VAL A 233 19.36 16.90 5.79
CA VAL A 233 18.95 16.02 6.91
C VAL A 233 17.49 15.59 6.76
N GLY A 234 16.57 16.54 6.53
CA GLY A 234 15.14 16.27 6.36
C GLY A 234 14.86 15.38 5.15
N THR A 235 15.55 15.59 4.03
CA THR A 235 15.45 14.71 2.85
C THR A 235 15.99 13.31 3.16
N THR A 236 17.07 13.21 3.94
CA THR A 236 17.66 11.91 4.32
C THR A 236 16.70 11.13 5.22
N VAL A 237 16.11 11.78 6.24
CA VAL A 237 15.13 11.18 7.15
C VAL A 237 13.85 10.80 6.42
N ALA A 238 13.33 11.67 5.55
CA ALA A 238 12.15 11.36 4.75
C ALA A 238 12.43 10.15 3.83
N ARG A 239 13.61 10.12 3.20
CA ARG A 239 14.01 9.00 2.33
C ARG A 239 14.21 7.71 3.10
N SER A 240 14.76 7.73 4.31
CA SER A 240 14.92 6.53 5.13
C SER A 240 13.57 5.99 5.59
N GLY A 241 12.70 6.85 6.14
CA GLY A 241 11.37 6.45 6.59
C GLY A 241 10.47 5.97 5.45
N LEU A 242 10.55 6.60 4.27
CA LEU A 242 9.93 6.04 3.08
C LEU A 242 10.58 4.69 2.73
N SER A 243 11.91 4.60 2.66
CA SER A 243 12.62 3.36 2.24
C SER A 243 12.21 2.16 3.08
N GLU A 244 12.16 2.34 4.40
CA GLU A 244 11.69 1.38 5.39
C GLU A 244 10.22 1.02 5.17
N ALA A 245 9.35 2.03 4.97
CA ALA A 245 7.95 1.78 4.60
C ALA A 245 7.79 0.93 3.32
N ARG A 246 8.75 0.97 2.38
CA ARG A 246 8.71 0.14 1.17
C ARG A 246 9.30 -1.26 1.38
N SER A 247 10.54 -1.36 1.85
CA SER A 247 11.24 -2.65 1.97
C SER A 247 10.58 -3.54 3.01
N ASP A 248 10.11 -2.94 4.11
CA ASP A 248 9.68 -3.70 5.27
C ASP A 248 8.14 -3.76 5.25
N GLY A 249 7.46 -2.60 5.17
CA GLY A 249 5.99 -2.56 5.15
C GLY A 249 5.33 -3.00 3.84
N GLN A 250 5.60 -2.33 2.71
CA GLN A 250 4.85 -2.55 1.46
C GLN A 250 5.14 -3.91 0.81
N GLU A 251 6.40 -4.36 0.80
CA GLU A 251 6.74 -5.69 0.30
C GLU A 251 6.14 -6.80 1.17
N SER A 252 6.17 -6.66 2.51
CA SER A 252 5.51 -7.59 3.42
C SER A 252 4.00 -7.63 3.19
N LEU A 253 3.34 -6.47 3.12
CA LEU A 253 1.91 -6.36 2.80
C LEU A 253 1.55 -7.02 1.47
N LYS A 254 2.36 -6.84 0.43
CA LYS A 254 2.10 -7.48 -0.87
C LYS A 254 2.17 -9.00 -0.73
N VAL A 255 3.22 -9.52 -0.12
CA VAL A 255 3.42 -10.96 0.03
C VAL A 255 2.33 -11.59 0.91
N LEU A 256 1.91 -10.92 1.99
CA LEU A 256 0.83 -11.38 2.86
C LEU A 256 -0.53 -11.37 2.14
N ASN A 257 -0.82 -10.34 1.35
CA ASN A 257 -2.04 -10.30 0.55
C ASN A 257 -2.04 -11.39 -0.53
N ASP A 258 -0.91 -11.60 -1.23
CA ASP A 258 -0.74 -12.71 -2.17
C ASP A 258 -0.93 -14.08 -1.48
N ALA A 259 -0.40 -14.25 -0.26
CA ALA A 259 -0.62 -15.46 0.55
C ALA A 259 -2.11 -15.66 0.86
N ARG A 260 -2.80 -14.59 1.28
CA ARG A 260 -4.23 -14.65 1.61
C ARG A 260 -5.09 -14.98 0.39
N ILE A 261 -4.76 -14.40 -0.77
CA ILE A 261 -5.35 -14.74 -2.07
C ILE A 261 -5.21 -16.25 -2.35
N ALA A 262 -3.98 -16.78 -2.26
CA ALA A 262 -3.72 -18.20 -2.49
C ALA A 262 -4.46 -19.12 -1.49
N SER A 263 -4.52 -18.73 -0.21
CA SER A 263 -5.30 -19.43 0.83
C SER A 263 -6.79 -19.50 0.48
N LEU A 264 -7.39 -18.37 0.11
CA LEU A 264 -8.80 -18.31 -0.26
C LEU A 264 -9.10 -19.12 -1.52
N GLN A 265 -8.23 -19.07 -2.53
CA GLN A 265 -8.35 -19.90 -3.73
C GLN A 265 -8.23 -21.40 -3.40
N ALA A 266 -7.32 -21.78 -2.50
CA ALA A 266 -7.23 -23.16 -2.06
C ALA A 266 -8.52 -23.60 -1.34
N ARG A 267 -9.07 -22.78 -0.44
CA ARG A 267 -10.31 -23.10 0.27
C ARG A 267 -11.52 -23.23 -0.65
N ALA A 268 -11.64 -22.35 -1.63
CA ALA A 268 -12.70 -22.44 -2.63
C ALA A 268 -12.60 -23.77 -3.41
N ASN A 269 -11.40 -24.12 -3.87
CA ASN A 269 -11.18 -25.36 -4.60
C ASN A 269 -11.43 -26.61 -3.74
N GLU A 270 -11.00 -26.63 -2.48
CA GLU A 270 -11.29 -27.72 -1.56
C GLU A 270 -12.80 -27.96 -1.42
N ASN A 271 -13.59 -26.91 -1.20
CA ASN A 271 -15.05 -27.02 -1.13
C ASN A 271 -15.63 -27.58 -2.44
N LEU A 272 -15.11 -27.15 -3.59
CA LEU A 272 -15.60 -27.58 -4.90
C LEU A 272 -15.31 -29.05 -5.21
N THR A 273 -14.27 -29.65 -4.61
CA THR A 273 -14.07 -31.11 -4.72
C THR A 273 -15.31 -31.87 -4.23
N LEU A 274 -15.92 -31.43 -3.11
CA LEU A 274 -17.11 -32.06 -2.54
C LEU A 274 -18.43 -31.64 -3.21
N VAL A 275 -18.49 -30.43 -3.78
CA VAL A 275 -19.68 -29.95 -4.53
C VAL A 275 -19.77 -30.61 -5.90
N ALA A 276 -18.63 -30.73 -6.60
CA ALA A 276 -18.57 -31.31 -7.94
C ALA A 276 -18.43 -32.84 -7.90
N ARG A 277 -17.91 -33.42 -6.82
CA ARG A 277 -17.76 -34.87 -6.62
C ARG A 277 -17.05 -35.55 -7.80
N GLY A 278 -15.95 -34.96 -8.27
CA GLY A 278 -15.19 -35.45 -9.42
C GLY A 278 -15.82 -35.25 -10.81
N ALA A 279 -16.96 -34.55 -10.91
CA ALA A 279 -17.63 -34.31 -12.20
C ALA A 279 -16.85 -33.36 -13.13
N VAL A 280 -15.89 -32.60 -12.61
CA VAL A 280 -15.07 -31.66 -13.37
C VAL A 280 -13.63 -32.16 -13.39
N LEU A 281 -13.17 -32.58 -14.57
CA LEU A 281 -11.86 -33.18 -14.76
C LEU A 281 -10.82 -32.12 -15.12
N ALA A 282 -9.59 -32.35 -14.68
CA ALA A 282 -8.41 -31.60 -15.10
C ALA A 282 -8.09 -31.87 -16.59
N GLU A 283 -7.07 -31.17 -17.12
CA GLU A 283 -6.64 -31.31 -18.51
C GLU A 283 -6.26 -32.75 -18.90
N ASP A 284 -5.76 -33.54 -17.93
CA ASP A 284 -5.41 -34.94 -18.11
C ASP A 284 -6.62 -35.88 -18.27
N LYS A 285 -7.85 -35.34 -18.11
CA LYS A 285 -9.14 -36.04 -18.17
C LYS A 285 -9.24 -37.22 -17.18
N LYS A 286 -8.47 -37.18 -16.10
CA LYS A 286 -8.42 -38.24 -15.08
C LYS A 286 -8.51 -37.69 -13.67
N SER A 287 -7.80 -36.60 -13.40
CA SER A 287 -7.74 -35.98 -12.09
C SER A 287 -8.92 -35.06 -11.85
N ASP A 288 -9.36 -34.91 -10.61
CA ASP A 288 -10.31 -33.88 -10.21
C ASP A 288 -9.65 -32.51 -10.40
N LYS A 289 -10.28 -31.62 -11.20
CA LYS A 289 -9.76 -30.28 -11.48
C LYS A 289 -9.50 -29.48 -10.21
N TYR A 290 -10.44 -29.51 -9.28
CA TYR A 290 -10.39 -28.70 -8.07
C TYR A 290 -9.34 -29.20 -7.09
N ASP A 291 -9.08 -30.51 -7.05
CA ASP A 291 -8.00 -31.10 -6.25
C ASP A 291 -6.60 -30.69 -6.76
N VAL A 292 -6.44 -30.65 -8.09
CA VAL A 292 -5.23 -30.14 -8.76
C VAL A 292 -5.04 -28.64 -8.48
N ASP A 293 -6.10 -27.85 -8.64
CA ASP A 293 -6.04 -26.41 -8.40
C ASP A 293 -5.82 -26.09 -6.91
N TYR A 294 -6.39 -26.86 -5.98
CA TYR A 294 -6.08 -26.79 -4.54
C TYR A 294 -4.58 -26.99 -4.28
N THR A 295 -4.00 -28.06 -4.85
CA THR A 295 -2.57 -28.37 -4.66
C THR A 295 -1.68 -27.26 -5.20
N LYS A 296 -2.02 -26.69 -6.36
CA LYS A 296 -1.32 -25.54 -6.95
C LYS A 296 -1.36 -24.33 -6.01
N ASN A 297 -2.54 -23.96 -5.52
CA ASN A 297 -2.72 -22.80 -4.65
C ASN A 297 -2.06 -22.99 -3.28
N MET A 298 -2.03 -24.22 -2.75
CA MET A 298 -1.29 -24.56 -1.54
C MET A 298 0.22 -24.37 -1.68
N LYS A 299 0.78 -24.70 -2.84
CA LYS A 299 2.21 -24.48 -3.12
C LYS A 299 2.54 -22.99 -3.25
N GLU A 300 1.65 -22.22 -3.87
CA GLU A 300 1.77 -20.77 -3.93
C GLU A 300 1.73 -20.18 -2.53
N LEU A 301 0.77 -20.60 -1.70
CA LEU A 301 0.64 -20.19 -0.31
C LEU A 301 1.92 -20.46 0.51
N ASP A 302 2.51 -21.65 0.42
CA ASP A 302 3.80 -21.94 1.09
C ASP A 302 4.90 -20.97 0.65
N THR A 303 4.97 -20.70 -0.65
CA THR A 303 5.99 -19.82 -1.24
C THR A 303 5.84 -18.41 -0.70
N ARG A 304 4.60 -17.91 -0.61
CA ARG A 304 4.30 -16.58 -0.07
C ARG A 304 4.51 -16.50 1.43
N LEU A 305 4.09 -17.50 2.21
CA LEU A 305 4.37 -17.55 3.65
C LEU A 305 5.89 -17.60 3.95
N SER A 306 6.65 -18.35 3.16
CA SER A 306 8.11 -18.40 3.28
C SER A 306 8.77 -17.07 2.91
N ALA A 307 8.18 -16.30 2.00
CA ALA A 307 8.63 -14.95 1.70
C ALA A 307 8.24 -13.97 2.82
N ALA A 308 7.03 -14.07 3.38
CA ALA A 308 6.58 -13.25 4.49
C ALA A 308 7.46 -13.43 5.74
N LEU A 309 7.81 -14.67 6.10
CA LEU A 309 8.73 -14.95 7.22
C LEU A 309 10.13 -14.33 7.04
N ARG A 310 10.57 -14.13 5.80
CA ARG A 310 11.87 -13.48 5.52
C ARG A 310 11.80 -11.96 5.57
N LEU A 311 10.60 -11.40 5.43
CA LEU A 311 10.34 -9.97 5.45
C LEU A 311 9.92 -9.48 6.84
N ALA A 312 9.34 -10.34 7.66
CA ALA A 312 9.04 -10.04 9.05
C ALA A 312 10.31 -9.64 9.82
N ASP A 313 10.27 -8.48 10.44
CA ASP A 313 11.38 -7.81 11.12
C ASP A 313 11.25 -7.80 12.65
N ASP A 314 10.05 -8.10 13.17
CA ASP A 314 9.74 -8.20 14.58
C ASP A 314 8.89 -9.45 14.95
N ASP A 315 8.86 -9.77 16.24
CA ASP A 315 8.08 -10.91 16.77
C ASP A 315 6.57 -10.77 16.52
N SER A 316 6.06 -9.53 16.45
CA SER A 316 4.63 -9.25 16.27
C SER A 316 4.14 -9.51 14.83
N GLY A 317 5.03 -9.43 13.85
CA GLY A 317 4.84 -9.86 12.46
C GLY A 317 5.20 -11.33 12.25
N GLU A 318 6.26 -11.84 12.87
CA GLU A 318 6.72 -13.23 12.68
C GLU A 318 5.76 -14.25 13.30
N GLU A 319 5.22 -14.00 14.50
CA GLU A 319 4.37 -14.95 15.23
C GLU A 319 3.08 -15.30 14.45
N PRO A 320 2.29 -14.34 13.93
CA PRO A 320 1.11 -14.66 13.14
C PRO A 320 1.43 -15.41 11.84
N VAL A 321 2.53 -15.07 11.16
CA VAL A 321 2.93 -15.78 9.94
C VAL A 321 3.36 -17.21 10.26
N SER A 322 4.11 -17.43 11.33
CA SER A 322 4.49 -18.76 11.81
C SER A 322 3.27 -19.61 12.18
N LYS A 323 2.27 -19.00 12.83
CA LYS A 323 0.99 -19.64 13.13
C LYS A 323 0.22 -19.99 11.86
N ALA A 324 0.24 -19.14 10.84
CA ALA A 324 -0.34 -19.45 9.53
C ALA A 324 0.37 -20.65 8.87
N VAL A 325 1.70 -20.73 8.92
CA VAL A 325 2.47 -21.88 8.39
C VAL A 325 2.09 -23.19 9.09
N ALA A 326 1.98 -23.16 10.43
CA ALA A 326 1.51 -24.33 11.19
C ALA A 326 0.06 -24.70 10.80
N GLY A 327 -0.81 -23.71 10.64
CA GLY A 327 -2.19 -23.91 10.18
C GLY A 327 -2.27 -24.53 8.80
N VAL A 328 -1.47 -24.08 7.84
CA VAL A 328 -1.38 -24.66 6.47
C VAL A 328 -0.91 -26.10 6.51
N THR A 329 0.05 -26.43 7.37
CA THR A 329 0.54 -27.80 7.55
C THR A 329 -0.57 -28.73 8.04
N GLN A 330 -1.33 -28.30 9.05
CA GLN A 330 -2.49 -29.05 9.55
C GLN A 330 -3.59 -29.15 8.51
N TRP A 331 -3.86 -28.06 7.78
CA TRP A 331 -4.86 -28.03 6.72
C TRP A 331 -4.56 -29.09 5.66
N LYS A 332 -3.32 -29.15 5.14
CA LYS A 332 -2.92 -30.15 4.14
C LYS A 332 -3.11 -31.58 4.63
N GLN A 333 -2.78 -31.86 5.89
CA GLN A 333 -2.98 -33.19 6.49
C GLN A 333 -4.46 -33.55 6.56
N ARG A 334 -5.30 -32.64 7.07
CA ARG A 334 -6.75 -32.84 7.20
C ARG A 334 -7.43 -32.98 5.83
N HIS A 335 -7.02 -32.16 4.87
CA HIS A 335 -7.48 -32.26 3.49
C HIS A 335 -7.16 -33.64 2.89
N ALA A 336 -5.91 -34.11 3.01
CA ALA A 336 -5.51 -35.42 2.51
C ALA A 336 -6.37 -36.56 3.11
N SER A 337 -6.63 -36.51 4.42
CA SER A 337 -7.54 -37.47 5.08
C SER A 337 -8.98 -37.38 4.54
N ALA A 338 -9.49 -36.18 4.29
CA ALA A 338 -10.81 -36.00 3.69
C ALA A 338 -10.89 -36.56 2.27
N ARG A 339 -9.86 -36.34 1.45
CA ARG A 339 -9.77 -36.88 0.09
C ARG A 339 -9.69 -38.41 0.10
N GLU A 340 -8.99 -39.02 1.05
CA GLU A 340 -8.95 -40.48 1.20
C GLU A 340 -10.34 -41.05 1.55
N SER A 341 -11.11 -40.39 2.41
CA SER A 341 -12.49 -40.77 2.70
C SER A 341 -13.39 -40.65 1.45
N ASP A 342 -13.30 -39.53 0.73
CA ASP A 342 -14.08 -39.27 -0.48
C ASP A 342 -13.76 -40.30 -1.60
N MET A 343 -12.48 -40.60 -1.84
CA MET A 343 -12.06 -41.59 -2.83
C MET A 343 -12.49 -43.03 -2.50
N ARG A 344 -12.73 -43.35 -1.22
CA ARG A 344 -13.31 -44.64 -0.79
C ARG A 344 -14.83 -44.67 -0.90
N GLY A 345 -15.46 -43.57 -1.29
CA GLY A 345 -16.91 -43.42 -1.40
C GLY A 345 -17.60 -43.00 -0.10
N ASP A 346 -16.85 -42.68 0.95
CA ASP A 346 -17.39 -42.22 2.24
C ASP A 346 -17.56 -40.70 2.23
N TYR A 347 -18.58 -40.24 1.48
CA TYR A 347 -18.86 -38.82 1.30
C TYR A 347 -19.24 -38.12 2.62
N ASP A 348 -20.02 -38.79 3.47
CA ASP A 348 -20.51 -38.19 4.71
C ASP A 348 -19.34 -37.94 5.68
N LEU A 349 -18.37 -38.86 5.75
CA LEU A 349 -17.14 -38.65 6.51
C LEU A 349 -16.27 -37.55 5.91
N ALA A 350 -16.09 -37.53 4.59
CA ALA A 350 -15.32 -36.48 3.92
C ALA A 350 -15.92 -35.08 4.16
N LEU A 351 -17.25 -34.99 4.14
CA LEU A 351 -17.99 -33.75 4.39
C LEU A 351 -17.72 -33.19 5.79
N VAL A 352 -17.83 -34.00 6.84
CA VAL A 352 -17.55 -33.54 8.21
C VAL A 352 -16.06 -33.23 8.43
N GLN A 353 -15.15 -33.92 7.74
CA GLN A 353 -13.72 -33.63 7.78
C GLN A 353 -13.36 -32.28 7.12
N VAL A 354 -14.12 -31.82 6.12
CA VAL A 354 -13.85 -30.54 5.40
C VAL A 354 -14.60 -29.35 6.00
N VAL A 355 -15.89 -29.52 6.25
CA VAL A 355 -16.75 -28.43 6.75
C VAL A 355 -16.65 -28.32 8.26
N GLY A 356 -16.56 -29.45 8.96
CA GLY A 356 -16.67 -29.52 10.41
C GLY A 356 -18.13 -29.53 10.89
N ASP A 357 -18.32 -29.98 12.12
CA ASP A 357 -19.59 -29.89 12.84
C ASP A 357 -19.33 -29.77 14.35
N LYS A 358 -20.39 -29.87 15.16
CA LYS A 358 -20.31 -29.76 16.63
C LYS A 358 -19.38 -30.80 17.27
N ASP A 359 -19.24 -31.97 16.65
CA ASP A 359 -18.47 -33.12 17.13
C ASP A 359 -17.10 -33.23 16.41
N HIS A 360 -16.94 -32.60 15.24
CA HIS A 360 -15.75 -32.59 14.39
C HIS A 360 -15.19 -31.17 14.25
N LYS A 361 -14.65 -30.64 15.34
CA LYS A 361 -14.05 -29.29 15.37
C LYS A 361 -12.68 -29.21 14.69
N ASP A 362 -12.01 -30.35 14.56
CA ASP A 362 -10.71 -30.48 13.91
C ASP A 362 -10.82 -30.70 12.39
N SER A 363 -11.65 -29.88 11.72
CA SER A 363 -11.84 -29.94 10.27
C SER A 363 -10.76 -29.18 9.51
N SER A 364 -10.66 -29.43 8.20
CA SER A 364 -9.82 -28.61 7.31
C SER A 364 -10.29 -27.15 7.29
N GLY A 365 -11.61 -26.91 7.41
CA GLY A 365 -12.19 -25.58 7.57
C GLY A 365 -11.70 -24.83 8.80
N ALA A 366 -11.58 -25.49 9.95
CA ALA A 366 -11.03 -24.88 11.16
C ALA A 366 -9.54 -24.51 11.02
N SER A 367 -8.79 -25.31 10.27
CA SER A 367 -7.39 -24.97 9.92
C SER A 367 -7.33 -23.76 8.99
N PHE A 368 -8.20 -23.68 7.98
CA PHE A 368 -8.34 -22.48 7.14
C PHE A 368 -8.68 -21.23 7.96
N ASP A 369 -9.67 -21.29 8.86
CA ASP A 369 -10.04 -20.15 9.70
C ASP A 369 -8.86 -19.68 10.57
N THR A 370 -8.02 -20.61 11.04
CA THR A 370 -6.78 -20.28 11.76
C THR A 370 -5.78 -19.57 10.85
N VAL A 371 -5.60 -20.05 9.62
CA VAL A 371 -4.70 -19.43 8.63
C VAL A 371 -5.18 -18.03 8.27
N ASP A 372 -6.46 -17.86 7.95
CA ASP A 372 -7.03 -16.56 7.57
C ASP A 372 -6.94 -15.54 8.71
N ALA A 373 -7.27 -15.93 9.94
CA ALA A 373 -7.16 -15.06 11.10
C ALA A 373 -5.70 -14.65 11.38
N SER A 374 -4.75 -15.57 11.19
CA SER A 374 -3.33 -15.28 11.44
C SER A 374 -2.73 -14.38 10.35
N LEU A 375 -3.10 -14.59 9.08
CA LEU A 375 -2.74 -13.70 7.98
C LEU A 375 -3.37 -12.31 8.16
N GLU A 376 -4.61 -12.21 8.64
CA GLU A 376 -5.24 -10.94 8.96
C GLU A 376 -4.48 -10.17 10.05
N GLN A 377 -4.07 -10.86 11.11
CA GLN A 377 -3.26 -10.27 12.17
C GLN A 377 -1.93 -9.73 11.64
N ALA A 378 -1.24 -10.50 10.80
CA ALA A 378 -0.01 -10.06 10.14
C ALA A 378 -0.25 -8.81 9.27
N VAL A 379 -1.27 -8.82 8.40
CA VAL A 379 -1.61 -7.68 7.54
C VAL A 379 -1.94 -6.44 8.36
N VAL A 380 -2.70 -6.55 9.45
CA VAL A 380 -3.04 -5.42 10.32
C VAL A 380 -1.80 -4.87 11.03
N HIS A 381 -0.85 -5.72 11.40
CA HIS A 381 0.42 -5.29 11.98
C HIS A 381 1.25 -4.49 10.97
N GLU A 382 1.56 -5.09 9.82
CA GLU A 382 2.35 -4.49 8.76
C GLU A 382 1.73 -3.20 8.22
N GLN A 383 0.39 -3.15 8.17
CA GLN A 383 -0.32 -1.96 7.77
C GLN A 383 -0.11 -0.79 8.73
N ARG A 384 -0.02 -1.07 10.05
CA ARG A 384 0.26 -0.04 11.05
C ARG A 384 1.70 0.42 11.00
N GLU A 385 2.65 -0.49 10.83
CA GLU A 385 4.08 -0.14 10.68
C GLU A 385 4.30 0.73 9.44
N PHE A 386 3.73 0.32 8.29
CA PHE A 386 3.74 1.13 7.06
C PHE A 386 3.22 2.55 7.31
N THR A 387 2.03 2.68 7.92
CA THR A 387 1.41 3.99 8.14
C THR A 387 2.22 4.84 9.12
N GLN A 388 2.84 4.25 10.13
CA GLN A 388 3.70 4.96 11.08
C GLN A 388 4.99 5.45 10.41
N ALA A 389 5.69 4.58 9.69
CA ALA A 389 6.93 4.92 8.97
C ALA A 389 6.69 6.00 7.92
N ALA A 390 5.62 5.87 7.13
CA ALA A 390 5.26 6.84 6.10
C ALA A 390 4.85 8.21 6.69
N ARG A 391 4.08 8.25 7.79
CA ARG A 391 3.75 9.51 8.50
C ARG A 391 4.98 10.14 9.16
N GLY A 392 5.89 9.33 9.70
CA GLY A 392 7.16 9.82 10.24
C GLY A 392 8.00 10.53 9.17
N GLY A 393 8.10 9.91 7.98
CA GLY A 393 8.76 10.50 6.81
C GLY A 393 8.11 11.81 6.36
N LEU A 394 6.77 11.86 6.30
CA LEU A 394 6.01 13.09 5.99
C LEU A 394 6.27 14.21 7.00
N GLY A 395 6.22 13.88 8.30
CA GLY A 395 6.44 14.84 9.39
C GLY A 395 7.81 15.52 9.32
N ALA A 396 8.84 14.81 8.86
CA ALA A 396 10.18 15.35 8.67
C ALA A 396 10.25 16.44 7.57
N LEU A 397 9.36 16.37 6.56
CA LEU A 397 9.29 17.36 5.47
C LEU A 397 8.44 18.59 5.81
N GLY A 398 7.39 18.41 6.63
CA GLY A 398 6.42 19.48 6.92
C GLY A 398 7.02 20.72 7.59
N GLY A 399 8.00 20.57 8.47
CA GLY A 399 8.69 21.71 9.11
C GLY A 399 9.62 22.48 8.17
N LEU A 400 10.06 21.85 7.08
CA LEU A 400 11.11 22.34 6.18
C LEU A 400 10.59 23.42 5.24
N THR A 401 9.34 23.32 4.78
CA THR A 401 8.69 24.34 3.93
C THR A 401 8.56 25.68 4.67
N THR A 402 8.00 25.65 5.87
CA THR A 402 7.77 26.85 6.70
C THR A 402 9.11 27.43 7.19
N GLY A 403 10.05 26.58 7.62
CA GLY A 403 11.38 26.99 8.06
C GLY A 403 12.22 27.60 6.94
N ALA A 404 12.24 27.00 5.75
CA ALA A 404 12.97 27.51 4.59
C ALA A 404 12.42 28.86 4.12
N ALA A 405 11.09 29.02 4.06
CA ALA A 405 10.46 30.29 3.70
C ALA A 405 10.84 31.42 4.69
N ALA A 406 10.73 31.16 5.99
CA ALA A 406 11.10 32.14 7.02
C ALA A 406 12.58 32.52 6.96
N LEU A 407 13.47 31.53 6.83
CA LEU A 407 14.92 31.75 6.77
C LEU A 407 15.37 32.43 5.48
N ALA A 408 14.68 32.20 4.35
CA ALA A 408 14.94 32.91 3.10
C ALA A 408 14.63 34.41 3.24
N VAL A 409 13.50 34.76 3.86
CA VAL A 409 13.12 36.16 4.13
C VAL A 409 14.12 36.83 5.08
N VAL A 410 14.49 36.16 6.17
CA VAL A 410 15.46 36.67 7.14
C VAL A 410 16.85 36.83 6.52
N GLY A 411 17.29 35.84 5.72
CA GLY A 411 18.58 35.87 5.03
C GLY A 411 18.67 37.00 4.00
N ALA A 412 17.61 37.22 3.23
CA ALA A 412 17.52 38.34 2.28
C ALA A 412 17.55 39.69 2.99
N ALA A 413 16.80 39.85 4.08
CA ALA A 413 16.80 41.07 4.90
C ALA A 413 18.18 41.34 5.52
N ALA A 414 18.85 40.31 6.05
CA ALA A 414 20.19 40.42 6.62
C ALA A 414 21.24 40.83 5.58
N ALA A 415 21.16 40.29 4.36
CA ALA A 415 22.03 40.67 3.24
C ALA A 415 21.85 42.15 2.85
N LEU A 416 20.60 42.61 2.74
CA LEU A 416 20.27 44.00 2.41
C LEU A 416 20.70 44.98 3.51
N LEU A 417 20.41 44.68 4.78
CA LEU A 417 20.78 45.52 5.92
C LEU A 417 22.31 45.58 6.12
N GLY A 418 23.01 44.46 5.95
CA GLY A 418 24.47 44.41 6.04
C GLY A 418 25.18 45.26 5.00
N ILE A 419 24.60 45.40 3.81
CA ILE A 419 25.15 46.24 2.73
C ILE A 419 24.70 47.70 2.88
N GLY A 420 23.46 47.93 3.33
CA GLY A 420 22.92 49.25 3.65
C GLY A 420 23.72 49.98 4.74
N ARG A 421 24.07 49.29 5.83
CA ARG A 421 24.94 49.84 6.89
C ARG A 421 26.33 50.25 6.40
N ARG A 422 26.87 49.56 5.38
CA ARG A 422 28.14 49.96 4.76
C ARG A 422 27.99 51.19 3.87
N LEU A 423 26.88 51.31 3.14
CA LEU A 423 26.61 52.49 2.31
C LEU A 423 26.45 53.77 3.13
N SER A 424 26.00 53.68 4.39
CA SER A 424 25.95 54.83 5.29
C SER A 424 27.30 55.28 5.84
N GLU A 425 28.35 54.44 5.77
CA GLU A 425 29.71 54.84 6.20
C GLU A 425 30.47 55.67 5.13
N TYR A 426 29.95 55.72 3.90
CA TYR A 426 30.52 56.50 2.78
C TYR A 426 29.77 57.82 2.51
N ARG A 427 28.76 58.14 3.32
CA ARG A 427 28.09 59.45 3.36
C ARG A 427 28.68 60.25 4.51
#